data_AF-A0A7L7LA85-F1
#
_entry.id   AF-A0A7L7LA85-F1
#
_cell.length_a   1.000
_cell.length_b   1.000
_cell.length_c   1.000
_cell.angle_alpha   90.00
_cell.angle_beta   90.00
_cell.angle_gamma   90.00
#
_symmetry.space_group_name_H-M   'P 1'
#
loop_
_entity.id
_entity.type
_entity.pdbx_description
1 polymer ?
#
loop_
_entity_poly.entity_id
_entity_poly.type
_entity_poly.pdbx_seq_one_letter_code
_entity_poly.pdbx_strand_id
1 'polypeptide(L)'
;MKELKDKWANSNTAFTAAGAYDQASLQKILVARTHKQQNISMKYFWASLTLQIIVYAMLTNVAIKYWSDTAILGVAAFCALLYVPFTVMLLRKFKQIALLKMGERHTADLTIYEYVTQQHSLLSSFYKFKKAYELFLIPLSSAILIWIFFRIYLPGGVMAHPVGAIICFLLSLGSCLAAIVAENNKRFKQPITHLEAILDELKQ
;
A
#
# COMPACT_ATOMS: atom_id res chain seq x y z
N MET A 1 25.68 -36.87 28.58
CA MET A 1 26.14 -36.57 27.20
C MET A 1 25.92 -37.73 26.21
N LYS A 2 26.11 -39.00 26.61
CA LYS A 2 25.74 -40.18 25.79
C LYS A 2 24.23 -40.26 25.49
N GLU A 3 23.36 -40.01 26.47
CA GLU A 3 21.90 -40.00 26.26
C GLU A 3 21.41 -38.96 25.24
N LEU A 4 22.04 -37.78 25.18
CA LEU A 4 21.70 -36.76 24.19
C LEU A 4 22.15 -37.17 22.79
N LYS A 5 23.25 -37.91 22.69
CA LYS A 5 23.78 -38.43 21.43
C LYS A 5 22.94 -39.59 20.91
N ASP A 6 22.44 -40.46 21.79
CA ASP A 6 21.51 -41.54 21.43
C ASP A 6 20.13 -41.01 21.07
N LYS A 7 19.63 -39.95 21.74
CA LYS A 7 18.39 -39.27 21.35
C LYS A 7 18.50 -38.57 20.00
N TRP A 8 19.65 -37.96 19.68
CA TRP A 8 19.89 -37.33 18.39
C TRP A 8 20.09 -38.35 17.25
N ALA A 9 20.77 -39.47 17.53
CA ALA A 9 20.92 -40.56 16.58
C ALA A 9 19.57 -41.24 16.27
N ASN A 10 18.73 -41.46 17.29
CA ASN A 10 17.39 -42.03 17.12
C ASN A 10 16.36 -41.04 16.54
N SER A 11 16.55 -39.71 16.67
CA SER A 11 15.71 -38.73 15.98
C SER A 11 16.03 -38.61 14.49
N ASN A 12 17.26 -38.92 14.08
CA ASN A 12 17.68 -38.87 12.68
C ASN A 12 17.36 -40.14 11.89
N THR A 13 17.17 -41.29 12.54
CA THR A 13 16.67 -42.52 11.88
C THR A 13 15.16 -42.50 11.64
N ALA A 14 14.42 -41.56 12.23
CA ALA A 14 13.03 -41.26 11.86
C ALA A 14 12.90 -40.32 10.65
N PHE A 15 14.02 -39.89 10.05
CA PHE A 15 14.06 -38.99 8.89
C PHE A 15 14.16 -39.72 7.54
N THR A 16 13.96 -41.04 7.52
CA THR A 16 13.80 -41.86 6.31
C THR A 16 12.37 -42.38 6.15
N ALA A 17 11.41 -41.51 6.44
CA ALA A 17 10.14 -41.55 5.75
C ALA A 17 9.98 -40.16 5.13
N ALA A 18 10.09 -40.10 3.80
CA ALA A 18 9.50 -39.03 3.01
C ALA A 18 7.97 -39.10 3.24
N GLY A 19 7.54 -38.64 4.42
CA GLY A 19 6.15 -38.47 4.76
C GLY A 19 5.66 -37.33 3.91
N ALA A 20 4.74 -37.65 2.98
CA ALA A 20 3.99 -36.69 2.20
C ALA A 20 3.68 -35.47 3.07
N TYR A 21 4.23 -34.32 2.67
CA TYR A 21 3.99 -33.05 3.33
C TYR A 21 2.48 -32.91 3.53
N ASP A 22 2.03 -32.91 4.79
CA ASP A 22 0.60 -32.91 5.11
C ASP A 22 -0.05 -31.68 4.47
N GLN A 23 -0.81 -31.92 3.41
CA GLN A 23 -1.42 -30.90 2.57
C GLN A 23 -2.27 -29.94 3.42
N ALA A 24 -2.86 -30.44 4.52
CA ALA A 24 -3.61 -29.66 5.49
C ALA A 24 -2.72 -28.70 6.32
N SER A 25 -1.49 -29.10 6.63
CA SER A 25 -0.51 -28.26 7.34
C SER A 25 0.09 -27.17 6.44
N LEU A 26 0.39 -27.49 5.18
CA LEU A 26 0.76 -26.48 4.16
C LEU A 26 -0.39 -25.48 3.92
N GLN A 27 -1.62 -25.98 3.82
CA GLN A 27 -2.81 -25.15 3.65
C GLN A 27 -3.01 -24.19 4.84
N LYS A 28 -2.82 -24.65 6.08
CA LYS A 28 -2.88 -23.78 7.28
C LYS A 28 -1.80 -22.70 7.27
N ILE A 29 -0.58 -23.03 6.86
CA ILE A 29 0.52 -22.04 6.78
C ILE A 29 0.26 -21.01 5.68
N LEU A 30 -0.23 -21.45 4.52
CA LEU A 30 -0.60 -20.58 3.40
C LEU A 30 -1.77 -19.66 3.75
N VAL A 31 -2.82 -20.17 4.39
CA VAL A 31 -3.97 -19.37 4.86
C VAL A 31 -3.53 -18.36 5.91
N ALA A 32 -2.70 -18.75 6.88
CA ALA A 32 -2.19 -17.84 7.90
C ALA A 32 -1.32 -16.71 7.30
N ARG A 33 -0.48 -17.02 6.31
CA ARG A 33 0.33 -16.02 5.59
C ARG A 33 -0.52 -15.10 4.71
N THR A 34 -1.52 -15.65 4.04
CA THR A 34 -2.49 -14.88 3.24
C THR A 34 -3.25 -13.89 4.12
N HIS A 35 -3.76 -14.34 5.28
CA HIS A 35 -4.42 -13.45 6.24
C HIS A 35 -3.47 -12.37 6.79
N LYS A 36 -2.19 -12.69 7.02
CA LYS A 36 -1.19 -11.70 7.43
C LYS A 36 -0.97 -10.64 6.36
N GLN A 37 -0.88 -11.04 5.10
CA GLN A 37 -0.69 -10.14 3.94
C GLN A 37 -1.95 -9.28 3.68
N GLN A 38 -3.14 -9.87 3.82
CA GLN A 38 -4.41 -9.14 3.80
C GLN A 38 -4.49 -8.10 4.91
N ASN A 39 -4.09 -8.45 6.15
CA ASN A 39 -4.14 -7.52 7.27
C ASN A 39 -3.17 -6.34 7.09
N ILE A 40 -1.99 -6.58 6.51
CA ILE A 40 -1.05 -5.51 6.13
C ILE A 40 -1.67 -4.60 5.06
N SER A 41 -2.29 -5.19 4.04
CA SER A 41 -2.99 -4.46 2.97
C SER A 41 -4.18 -3.65 3.53
N MET A 42 -4.90 -4.20 4.51
CA MET A 42 -6.02 -3.57 5.19
C MET A 42 -5.57 -2.37 6.04
N LYS A 43 -4.49 -2.53 6.83
CA LYS A 43 -3.89 -1.42 7.59
C LYS A 43 -3.41 -0.30 6.67
N TYR A 44 -2.83 -0.65 5.52
CA TYR A 44 -2.43 0.33 4.51
C TYR A 44 -3.64 1.05 3.90
N PHE A 45 -4.70 0.32 3.57
CA PHE A 45 -5.96 0.90 3.10
C PHE A 45 -6.52 1.91 4.10
N TRP A 46 -6.61 1.56 5.39
CA TRP A 46 -7.09 2.46 6.43
C TRP A 46 -6.21 3.69 6.58
N ALA A 47 -4.89 3.53 6.56
CA ALA A 47 -3.96 4.65 6.60
C ALA A 47 -4.17 5.61 5.40
N SER A 48 -4.31 5.06 4.20
CA SER A 48 -4.54 5.86 2.99
C SER A 48 -5.92 6.52 2.97
N LEU A 49 -6.96 5.87 3.49
CA LEU A 49 -8.30 6.44 3.61
C LEU A 49 -8.31 7.59 4.61
N THR A 50 -7.69 7.42 5.77
CA THR A 50 -7.54 8.49 6.77
C THR A 50 -6.80 9.68 6.19
N LEU A 51 -5.72 9.46 5.44
CA LEU A 51 -5.00 10.54 4.76
C LEU A 51 -5.90 11.29 3.77
N GLN A 52 -6.71 10.59 2.98
CA GLN A 52 -7.65 11.22 2.06
C GLN A 52 -8.69 12.08 2.81
N ILE A 53 -9.24 11.59 3.92
CA ILE A 53 -10.18 12.35 4.75
C ILE A 53 -9.53 13.63 5.27
N ILE A 54 -8.28 13.56 5.76
CA ILE A 54 -7.54 14.73 6.23
C ILE A 54 -7.33 15.74 5.10
N VAL A 55 -6.93 15.28 3.91
CA VAL A 55 -6.73 16.14 2.73
C VAL A 55 -8.03 16.82 2.33
N TYR A 56 -9.14 16.08 2.21
CA TYR A 56 -10.43 16.67 1.88
C TYR A 56 -10.93 17.65 2.95
N ALA A 57 -10.73 17.34 4.23
CA ALA A 57 -11.09 18.25 5.33
C ALA A 57 -10.27 19.55 5.25
N MET A 58 -8.97 19.46 4.99
CA MET A 58 -8.10 20.62 4.81
C MET A 58 -8.53 21.47 3.61
N LEU A 59 -8.76 20.85 2.44
CA LEU A 59 -9.20 21.54 1.23
C LEU A 59 -10.57 22.21 1.43
N THR A 60 -11.49 21.53 2.12
CA THR A 60 -12.82 22.08 2.45
C THR A 60 -12.69 23.28 3.39
N ASN A 61 -11.83 23.20 4.41
CA ASN A 61 -11.58 24.33 5.31
C ASN A 61 -11.00 25.54 4.56
N VAL A 62 -10.01 25.32 3.68
CA VAL A 62 -9.46 26.38 2.82
C VAL A 62 -10.54 26.97 1.91
N ALA A 63 -11.37 26.14 1.29
CA ALA A 63 -12.46 26.58 0.43
C ALA A 63 -13.49 27.46 1.18
N ILE A 64 -13.90 27.05 2.38
CA ILE A 64 -14.87 27.80 3.20
C ILE A 64 -14.25 29.12 3.67
N LYS A 65 -13.01 29.10 4.16
CA LYS A 65 -12.35 30.29 4.72
C LYS A 65 -12.05 31.34 3.65
N TYR A 66 -11.74 30.93 2.43
CA TYR A 66 -11.39 31.81 1.30
C TYR A 66 -12.45 31.79 0.21
N TRP A 67 -13.73 31.69 0.59
CA TRP A 67 -14.87 31.56 -0.33
C TRP A 67 -14.98 32.70 -1.36
N SER A 68 -14.41 33.87 -1.08
CA SER A 68 -14.39 35.01 -1.99
C SER A 68 -13.27 34.98 -3.03
N ASP A 69 -12.20 34.18 -2.85
CA ASP A 69 -11.11 34.06 -3.83
C ASP A 69 -11.38 32.86 -4.76
N THR A 70 -11.90 33.16 -5.95
CA THR A 70 -12.23 32.17 -6.99
C THR A 70 -11.01 31.37 -7.46
N ALA A 71 -9.79 31.93 -7.37
CA ALA A 71 -8.57 31.21 -7.74
C ALA A 71 -8.23 30.15 -6.69
N ILE A 72 -8.33 30.47 -5.39
CA ILE A 72 -8.12 29.50 -4.31
C ILE A 72 -9.17 28.39 -4.37
N LEU A 73 -10.44 28.75 -4.59
CA LEU A 73 -11.52 27.78 -4.77
C LEU A 73 -11.29 26.85 -5.96
N GLY A 74 -10.93 27.40 -7.13
CA GLY A 74 -10.66 26.61 -8.33
C GLY A 74 -9.50 25.63 -8.13
N VAL A 75 -8.42 26.09 -7.49
CA VAL A 75 -7.25 25.26 -7.20
C VAL A 75 -7.57 24.19 -6.15
N ALA A 76 -8.35 24.52 -5.10
CA ALA A 76 -8.78 23.55 -4.09
C ALA A 76 -9.71 22.48 -4.70
N ALA A 77 -10.65 22.87 -5.56
CA ALA A 77 -11.54 21.96 -6.28
C ALA A 77 -10.77 21.06 -7.26
N PHE A 78 -9.82 21.62 -8.00
CA PHE A 78 -8.93 20.84 -8.88
C PHE A 78 -8.12 19.83 -8.09
N CYS A 79 -7.54 20.25 -6.96
CA CYS A 79 -6.82 19.35 -6.07
C CYS A 79 -7.73 18.24 -5.55
N ALA A 80 -8.96 18.54 -5.11
CA ALA A 80 -9.91 17.53 -4.68
C ALA A 80 -10.24 16.51 -5.79
N LEU A 81 -10.51 17.00 -7.01
CA LEU A 81 -10.75 16.15 -8.19
C LEU A 81 -9.55 15.25 -8.51
N LEU A 82 -8.33 15.76 -8.30
CA LEU A 82 -7.10 15.00 -8.48
C LEU A 82 -7.02 13.77 -7.55
N TYR A 83 -7.65 13.81 -6.37
CA TYR A 83 -7.65 12.66 -5.44
C TYR A 83 -8.78 11.66 -5.70
N VAL A 84 -9.84 12.04 -6.43
CA VAL A 84 -10.97 11.17 -6.75
C VAL A 84 -10.56 9.85 -7.43
N PRO A 85 -9.75 9.84 -8.51
CA PRO A 85 -9.40 8.57 -9.16
C PRO A 85 -8.61 7.64 -8.24
N PHE A 86 -7.79 8.17 -7.33
CA PHE A 86 -7.15 7.39 -6.27
C PHE A 86 -8.17 6.72 -5.36
N THR A 87 -9.11 7.51 -4.84
CA THR A 87 -10.16 7.03 -3.92
C THR A 87 -10.99 5.95 -4.59
N VAL A 88 -11.42 6.16 -5.84
CA VAL A 88 -12.20 5.16 -6.60
C VAL A 88 -11.42 3.87 -6.79
N MET A 89 -10.15 3.94 -7.20
CA MET A 89 -9.32 2.74 -7.38
C MET A 89 -9.11 2.00 -6.05
N LEU A 90 -8.81 2.74 -4.99
CA LEU A 90 -8.57 2.21 -3.66
C LEU A 90 -9.82 1.49 -3.11
N LEU A 91 -11.02 2.08 -3.30
CA LEU A 91 -12.30 1.44 -2.97
C LEU A 91 -12.60 0.22 -3.82
N ARG A 92 -12.34 0.26 -5.14
CA ARG A 92 -12.55 -0.91 -6.03
C ARG A 92 -11.69 -2.10 -5.59
N LYS A 93 -10.43 -1.85 -5.26
CA LYS A 93 -9.50 -2.89 -4.80
C LYS A 93 -9.85 -3.41 -3.42
N PHE A 94 -10.27 -2.54 -2.51
CA PHE A 94 -10.83 -2.96 -1.23
C PHE A 94 -12.07 -3.84 -1.39
N LYS A 95 -13.01 -3.45 -2.26
CA LYS A 95 -14.21 -4.25 -2.56
C LYS A 95 -13.83 -5.64 -3.06
N GLN A 96 -12.82 -5.74 -3.94
CA GLN A 96 -12.31 -7.04 -4.42
C GLN A 96 -11.73 -7.90 -3.28
N ILE A 97 -10.91 -7.32 -2.39
CA ILE A 97 -10.33 -8.04 -1.25
C ILE A 97 -11.42 -8.46 -0.25
N ALA A 98 -12.39 -7.58 0.02
CA ALA A 98 -13.51 -7.86 0.93
C ALA A 98 -14.44 -8.96 0.38
N LEU A 99 -14.68 -8.98 -0.94
CA LEU A 99 -15.47 -10.03 -1.59
C LEU A 99 -14.75 -11.38 -1.56
N LEU A 100 -13.43 -11.41 -1.76
CA LEU A 100 -12.63 -12.64 -1.64
C LEU A 100 -12.72 -13.24 -0.22
N LYS A 101 -12.74 -12.39 0.82
CA LYS A 101 -12.96 -12.82 2.22
C LYS A 101 -14.34 -13.45 2.46
N MET A 102 -15.37 -13.04 1.71
CA MET A 102 -16.69 -13.66 1.78
C MET A 102 -16.75 -14.99 1.00
N GLY A 103 -15.96 -15.12 -0.07
CA GLY A 103 -15.82 -16.34 -0.87
C GLY A 103 -15.13 -17.50 -0.14
N GLU A 104 -14.26 -17.22 0.84
CA GLU A 104 -13.63 -18.25 1.71
C GLU A 104 -14.63 -19.12 2.48
N ARG A 105 -15.88 -18.66 2.65
CA ARG A 105 -16.96 -19.49 3.23
C ARG A 105 -17.62 -20.44 2.23
N HIS A 106 -17.32 -20.37 0.95
CA HIS A 106 -18.04 -21.11 -0.11
C HIS A 106 -17.13 -21.88 -1.10
N THR A 107 -15.80 -21.74 -1.03
CA THR A 107 -14.92 -22.36 -2.03
C THR A 107 -13.94 -23.34 -1.37
N ALA A 108 -14.43 -24.54 -1.09
CA ALA A 108 -13.60 -25.71 -0.81
C ALA A 108 -12.96 -26.30 -2.10
N ASP A 109 -13.30 -25.78 -3.29
CA ASP A 109 -12.98 -26.38 -4.60
C ASP A 109 -12.07 -25.54 -5.53
N LEU A 110 -11.65 -24.33 -5.13
CA LEU A 110 -10.67 -23.57 -5.93
C LEU A 110 -9.26 -24.06 -5.59
N THR A 111 -8.53 -24.53 -6.60
CA THR A 111 -7.15 -24.99 -6.44
C THR A 111 -6.32 -23.86 -5.82
N ILE A 112 -5.68 -24.12 -4.68
CA ILE A 112 -4.92 -23.14 -3.88
C ILE A 112 -3.98 -22.29 -4.75
N TYR A 113 -3.46 -22.88 -5.83
CA TYR A 113 -2.65 -22.22 -6.85
C TYR A 113 -3.36 -21.04 -7.56
N GLU A 114 -4.62 -21.19 -7.95
CA GLU A 114 -5.38 -20.12 -8.61
C GLU A 114 -5.66 -18.95 -7.66
N TYR A 115 -5.96 -19.25 -6.39
CA TYR A 115 -6.17 -18.22 -5.36
C TYR A 115 -4.89 -17.39 -5.11
N VAL A 116 -3.74 -18.05 -4.98
CA VAL A 116 -2.44 -17.38 -4.77
C VAL A 116 -2.04 -16.56 -6.01
N THR A 117 -2.27 -17.09 -7.21
CA THR A 117 -1.97 -16.39 -8.47
C THR A 117 -2.84 -15.14 -8.65
N GLN A 118 -4.13 -15.24 -8.30
CA GLN A 118 -5.06 -14.12 -8.40
C GLN A 118 -4.71 -13.02 -7.37
N GLN A 119 -4.32 -13.38 -6.15
CA GLN A 119 -3.82 -12.41 -5.16
C GLN A 119 -2.53 -11.72 -5.62
N HIS A 120 -1.57 -12.47 -6.18
CA HIS A 120 -0.33 -11.90 -6.69
C HIS A 120 -0.59 -10.88 -7.81
N SER A 121 -1.44 -11.24 -8.78
CA SER A 121 -1.84 -10.35 -9.89
C SER A 121 -2.50 -9.06 -9.40
N LEU A 122 -3.41 -9.16 -8.42
CA LEU A 122 -4.06 -8.01 -7.81
C LEU A 122 -3.07 -7.09 -7.09
N LEU A 123 -2.12 -7.66 -6.34
CA LEU A 123 -1.14 -6.91 -5.56
C LEU A 123 -0.10 -6.22 -6.47
N SER A 124 0.38 -6.91 -7.50
CA SER A 124 1.31 -6.36 -8.49
C SER A 124 0.69 -5.22 -9.30
N SER A 125 -0.56 -5.40 -9.74
CA SER A 125 -1.31 -4.35 -10.46
C SER A 125 -1.58 -3.13 -9.58
N PHE A 126 -1.92 -3.36 -8.30
CA PHE A 126 -2.07 -2.28 -7.32
C PHE A 126 -0.76 -1.53 -7.12
N TYR A 127 0.37 -2.24 -6.99
CA TYR A 127 1.67 -1.62 -6.79
C TYR A 127 2.10 -0.75 -7.98
N LYS A 128 1.94 -1.23 -9.21
CA LYS A 128 2.27 -0.45 -10.42
C LYS A 128 1.44 0.82 -10.51
N PHE A 129 0.13 0.71 -10.29
CA PHE A 129 -0.75 1.88 -10.28
C PHE A 129 -0.39 2.83 -9.15
N LYS A 130 -0.23 2.33 -7.91
CA LYS A 130 0.16 3.12 -6.75
C LYS A 130 1.44 3.91 -7.04
N LYS A 131 2.48 3.25 -7.55
CA LYS A 131 3.77 3.89 -7.85
C LYS A 131 3.65 4.99 -8.90
N ALA A 132 2.94 4.73 -10.00
CA ALA A 132 2.71 5.75 -11.03
C ALA A 132 1.90 6.91 -10.45
N TYR A 133 0.85 6.59 -9.70
CA TYR A 133 -0.04 7.58 -9.11
C TYR A 133 0.65 8.45 -8.06
N GLU A 134 1.44 7.87 -7.16
CA GLU A 134 2.26 8.60 -6.18
C GLU A 134 3.27 9.51 -6.89
N LEU A 135 3.90 9.03 -7.97
CA LEU A 135 4.87 9.82 -8.73
C LEU A 135 4.25 11.06 -9.38
N PHE A 136 2.98 11.01 -9.80
CA PHE A 136 2.28 12.16 -10.37
C PHE A 136 1.59 13.02 -9.31
N LEU A 137 0.89 12.38 -8.37
CA LEU A 137 0.07 13.05 -7.36
C LEU A 137 0.93 13.86 -6.39
N ILE A 138 2.09 13.35 -5.98
CA ILE A 138 2.89 13.99 -4.92
C ILE A 138 3.55 15.28 -5.39
N PRO A 139 4.24 15.33 -6.56
CA PRO A 139 4.75 16.60 -7.07
C PRO A 139 3.62 17.60 -7.31
N LEU A 140 2.49 17.15 -7.86
CA LEU A 140 1.39 18.04 -8.21
C LEU A 140 0.69 18.59 -6.96
N SER A 141 0.36 17.74 -5.99
CA SER A 141 -0.22 18.16 -4.70
C SER A 141 0.72 19.06 -3.90
N SER A 142 2.03 18.75 -3.88
CA SER A 142 3.04 19.59 -3.21
C SER A 142 3.12 20.97 -3.85
N ALA A 143 3.11 21.04 -5.18
CA ALA A 143 3.13 22.31 -5.91
C ALA A 143 1.88 23.16 -5.60
N ILE A 144 0.70 22.52 -5.60
CA ILE A 144 -0.58 23.17 -5.26
C ILE A 144 -0.57 23.68 -3.81
N LEU A 145 -0.16 22.85 -2.85
CA LEU A 145 -0.13 23.21 -1.43
C LEU A 145 0.82 24.38 -1.16
N ILE A 146 1.99 24.38 -1.79
CA ILE A 146 2.96 25.47 -1.66
C ILE A 146 2.43 26.75 -2.30
N TRP A 147 1.80 26.65 -3.46
CA TRP A 147 1.18 27.81 -4.10
C TRP A 147 0.09 28.43 -3.20
N ILE A 148 -0.79 27.60 -2.62
CA ILE A 148 -1.82 28.03 -1.67
C ILE A 148 -1.16 28.66 -0.44
N PHE A 149 -0.15 28.00 0.14
CA PHE A 149 0.53 28.49 1.34
C PHE A 149 1.18 29.86 1.10
N PHE A 150 1.93 30.02 0.02
CA PHE A 150 2.56 31.30 -0.31
C PHE A 150 1.51 32.37 -0.59
N ARG A 151 0.41 32.04 -1.26
CA ARG A 151 -0.66 33.02 -1.54
C ARG A 151 -1.41 33.47 -0.29
N ILE A 152 -1.56 32.60 0.70
CA ILE A 152 -2.29 32.90 1.95
C ILE A 152 -1.39 33.60 2.98
N TYR A 153 -0.15 33.14 3.14
CA TYR A 153 0.71 33.54 4.27
C TYR A 153 1.80 34.55 3.90
N LEU A 154 2.13 34.71 2.60
CA LEU A 154 3.18 35.61 2.14
C LEU A 154 2.61 36.69 1.20
N PRO A 155 2.80 37.98 1.51
CA PRO A 155 2.34 39.06 0.64
C PRO A 155 3.04 38.97 -0.73
N GLY A 156 2.27 39.01 -1.82
CA GLY A 156 2.79 38.86 -3.19
C GLY A 156 2.99 37.41 -3.66
N GLY A 157 2.76 36.42 -2.79
CA GLY A 157 2.72 34.99 -3.14
C GLY A 157 4.01 34.44 -3.73
N VAL A 158 3.89 33.40 -4.56
CA VAL A 158 5.03 32.71 -5.18
C VAL A 158 5.83 33.64 -6.09
N MET A 159 5.18 34.60 -6.76
CA MET A 159 5.85 35.52 -7.68
C MET A 159 6.79 36.48 -6.96
N ALA A 160 6.47 36.87 -5.72
CA ALA A 160 7.34 37.73 -4.90
C ALA A 160 8.49 36.93 -4.24
N HIS A 161 8.27 35.64 -3.95
CA HIS A 161 9.24 34.80 -3.24
C HIS A 161 9.52 33.46 -3.96
N PRO A 162 10.02 33.48 -5.21
CA PRO A 162 10.18 32.27 -6.02
C PRO A 162 11.23 31.32 -5.43
N VAL A 163 12.33 31.86 -4.89
CA VAL A 163 13.40 31.05 -4.28
C VAL A 163 12.89 30.30 -3.05
N GLY A 164 12.11 30.97 -2.19
CA GLY A 164 11.51 30.34 -1.02
C GLY A 164 10.54 29.22 -1.40
N ALA A 165 9.70 29.45 -2.41
CA ALA A 165 8.77 28.45 -2.90
C ALA A 165 9.47 27.21 -3.47
N ILE A 166 10.58 27.40 -4.21
CA ILE A 166 11.39 26.30 -4.74
C ILE A 166 12.02 25.49 -3.61
N ILE A 167 12.60 26.15 -2.60
CA ILE A 167 13.22 25.45 -1.46
C ILE A 167 12.17 24.63 -0.70
N CYS A 168 11.02 25.22 -0.38
CA CYS A 168 9.91 24.50 0.24
C CYS A 168 9.47 23.30 -0.60
N PHE A 169 9.39 23.47 -1.93
CA PHE A 169 8.98 22.41 -2.84
C PHE A 169 9.95 21.24 -2.84
N LEU A 170 11.25 21.52 -2.96
CA LEU A 170 12.27 20.47 -2.95
C LEU A 170 12.32 19.74 -1.60
N LEU A 171 12.18 20.45 -0.48
CA LEU A 171 12.14 19.84 0.85
C LEU A 171 10.91 18.95 1.04
N SER A 172 9.72 19.44 0.65
CA SER A 172 8.48 18.65 0.72
C SER A 172 8.57 17.41 -0.16
N LEU A 173 9.05 17.56 -1.40
CA LEU A 173 9.14 16.48 -2.36
C LEU A 173 10.18 15.43 -1.93
N GLY A 174 11.34 15.87 -1.43
CA GLY A 174 12.36 14.98 -0.86
C GLY A 174 11.84 14.19 0.34
N SER A 175 11.11 14.84 1.26
CA SER A 175 10.51 14.19 2.42
C SER A 175 9.48 13.13 2.02
N CYS A 176 8.56 13.48 1.11
CA CYS A 176 7.56 12.55 0.61
C CYS A 176 8.18 11.36 -0.14
N LEU A 177 9.15 11.61 -1.02
CA LEU A 177 9.85 10.53 -1.75
C LEU A 177 10.59 9.59 -0.81
N ALA A 178 11.31 10.12 0.19
CA ALA A 178 12.01 9.31 1.16
C ALA A 178 11.04 8.41 1.95
N ALA A 179 9.90 8.96 2.38
CA ALA A 179 8.86 8.20 3.07
C ALA A 179 8.29 7.06 2.19
N ILE A 180 8.00 7.34 0.91
CA ILE A 180 7.51 6.33 -0.03
C ILE A 180 8.54 5.23 -0.27
N VAL A 181 9.81 5.59 -0.46
CA VAL A 181 10.86 4.60 -0.71
C VAL A 181 11.02 3.68 0.50
N ALA A 182 11.04 4.25 1.70
CA ALA A 182 11.09 3.49 2.95
C ALA A 182 9.86 2.58 3.11
N GLU A 183 8.66 3.07 2.78
CA GLU A 183 7.43 2.31 2.86
C GLU A 183 7.35 1.20 1.81
N ASN A 184 7.70 1.48 0.55
CA ASN A 184 7.66 0.51 -0.54
C ASN A 184 8.62 -0.66 -0.31
N ASN A 185 9.81 -0.41 0.23
CA ASN A 185 10.74 -1.49 0.58
C ASN A 185 10.20 -2.38 1.70
N LYS A 186 9.62 -1.80 2.76
CA LYS A 186 9.15 -2.57 3.93
C LYS A 186 7.80 -3.25 3.73
N ARG A 187 6.86 -2.62 3.03
CA ARG A 187 5.45 -3.06 2.97
C ARG A 187 5.05 -3.76 1.68
N PHE A 188 5.85 -3.65 0.61
CA PHE A 188 5.48 -4.20 -0.70
C PHE A 188 6.54 -5.15 -1.25
N LYS A 189 7.82 -4.76 -1.27
CA LYS A 189 8.87 -5.58 -1.88
C LYS A 189 9.10 -6.89 -1.14
N GLN A 190 9.32 -6.82 0.19
CA GLN A 190 9.51 -8.01 1.04
C GLN A 190 8.35 -9.04 0.95
N PRO A 191 7.07 -8.66 1.07
CA PRO A 191 5.98 -9.63 1.00
C PRO A 191 5.73 -10.20 -0.40
N ILE A 192 6.09 -9.50 -1.49
CA ILE A 192 6.02 -10.06 -2.85
C ILE A 192 7.12 -11.12 -3.04
N THR A 193 8.36 -10.81 -2.66
CA THR A 193 9.48 -11.75 -2.79
C THR A 193 9.29 -13.00 -1.92
N HIS A 194 8.66 -12.87 -0.75
CA HIS A 194 8.29 -14.04 0.06
C HIS A 194 7.15 -14.87 -0.55
N LEU A 195 6.25 -14.27 -1.33
CA LEU A 195 5.21 -15.02 -2.03
C LEU A 195 5.76 -15.74 -3.26
N GLU A 196 6.68 -15.10 -4.00
CA GLU A 196 7.40 -15.71 -5.11
C GLU A 196 8.23 -16.91 -4.65
N ALA A 197 8.94 -16.79 -3.53
CA ALA A 197 9.70 -17.92 -2.95
C ALA A 197 8.81 -19.13 -2.63
N ILE A 198 7.59 -18.91 -2.13
CA ILE A 198 6.64 -20.00 -1.83
C ILE A 198 6.07 -20.61 -3.11
N LEU A 199 5.80 -19.80 -4.14
CA LEU A 199 5.35 -20.29 -5.44
C LEU A 199 6.42 -21.13 -6.16
N ASP A 200 7.69 -20.76 -6.01
CA ASP A 200 8.81 -21.54 -6.52
C ASP A 200 9.01 -22.84 -5.73
N GLU A 201 8.86 -22.83 -4.40
CA GLU A 201 8.88 -24.04 -3.56
C GLU A 201 7.72 -25.01 -3.89
N LEU A 202 6.56 -24.51 -4.31
CA LEU A 202 5.40 -25.32 -4.69
C LEU A 202 5.46 -25.87 -6.13
N LYS A 203 6.35 -25.34 -6.97
CA LYS A 203 6.56 -25.80 -8.36
C LYS A 203 7.57 -26.94 -8.49
N GLN A 204 8.38 -27.18 -7.45
CA GLN A 204 9.27 -28.34 -7.33
C GLN A 204 8.52 -29.54 -6.75
#